data_AF-A0A954EUP6-F1
#
_entry.id   AF-A0A954EUP6-F1
#
_cell.length_a   1.000
_cell.length_b   1.000
_cell.length_c   1.000
_cell.angle_alpha   90.00
_cell.angle_beta   90.00
_cell.angle_gamma   90.00
#
_symmetry.space_group_name_H-M   'P 1'
#
loop_
_entity.id
_entity.type
_entity.pdbx_description
1 polymer ?
#
loop_
_entity_poly.entity_id
_entity_poly.type
_entity_poly.pdbx_seq_one_letter_code
_entity_poly.pdbx_strand_id
1 'polypeptide(L)' 'MSIENLENRGGSSPEHAQGTLSAGTVEGFNNKAKLTMRKPYGFRTEQALEVALYHNLAKLPEPNHPHAFW' A
#
# COMPACT_ATOMS: atom_id res chain seq x y z
N MET A 1 16.46 -47.14 -22.12
CA MET A 1 15.13 -47.80 -22.18
C MET A 1 14.80 -48.17 -20.74
N SER A 2 13.79 -47.59 -20.09
CA SER A 2 12.40 -47.61 -20.51
C SER A 2 11.66 -46.30 -20.20
N ILE A 3 10.85 -45.87 -21.16
CA ILE A 3 9.75 -44.93 -20.98
C ILE A 3 8.55 -45.78 -20.59
N GLU A 4 7.85 -45.39 -19.52
CA GLU A 4 6.39 -45.57 -19.28
C GLU A 4 6.12 -45.46 -17.77
N ASN A 5 5.58 -44.32 -17.32
CA ASN A 5 4.29 -44.26 -16.61
C ASN A 5 4.02 -42.85 -16.05
N LEU A 6 3.01 -42.24 -16.68
CA LEU A 6 1.95 -41.41 -16.08
C LEU A 6 2.35 -40.32 -15.05
N GLU A 7 2.39 -39.10 -15.57
CA GLU A 7 1.40 -38.07 -15.27
C GLU A 7 0.49 -38.31 -14.04
N ASN A 8 0.48 -37.31 -13.15
CA ASN A 8 -0.48 -37.08 -12.07
C ASN A 8 -0.13 -37.60 -10.66
N ARG A 9 0.68 -36.81 -9.94
CA ARG A 9 0.44 -36.51 -8.52
C ARG A 9 0.71 -35.04 -8.25
N GLY A 10 -0.29 -34.21 -8.53
CA GLY A 10 -0.38 -32.89 -7.94
C GLY A 10 -0.53 -32.98 -6.41
N GLY A 11 0.00 -31.98 -5.70
CA GLY A 11 -0.48 -31.65 -4.36
C GLY A 11 0.58 -31.18 -3.36
N SER A 12 0.36 -29.96 -2.88
CA SER A 12 0.92 -29.27 -1.70
C SER A 12 2.27 -28.55 -1.91
N SER A 13 2.29 -27.43 -2.65
CA SER A 13 1.92 -26.05 -2.24
C SER A 13 3.17 -25.25 -1.84
N PRO A 14 3.71 -24.38 -2.72
CA PRO A 14 4.57 -23.30 -2.29
C PRO A 14 3.71 -22.24 -1.59
N GLU A 15 4.06 -21.85 -0.37
CA GLU A 15 3.48 -20.69 0.33
C GLU A 15 3.83 -19.34 -0.35
N HIS A 16 3.47 -19.19 -1.62
CA HIS A 16 3.31 -17.88 -2.20
C HIS A 16 2.06 -17.27 -1.58
N ALA A 17 2.22 -16.12 -0.92
CA ALA A 17 1.11 -15.27 -0.50
C ALA A 17 0.13 -15.13 -1.68
N GLN A 18 -1.02 -15.79 -1.55
CA GLN A 18 -1.97 -16.04 -2.61
C GLN A 18 -2.71 -14.77 -3.01
N GLY A 19 -2.14 -13.86 -3.81
CA GLY A 19 -2.88 -12.77 -4.45
C GLY A 19 -3.81 -11.97 -3.52
N THR A 20 -3.53 -11.93 -2.22
CA THR A 20 -4.44 -11.47 -1.17
C THR A 20 -4.52 -9.95 -1.13
N LEU A 21 -3.57 -9.28 -1.76
CA LEU A 21 -3.56 -7.84 -1.99
C LEU A 21 -3.51 -7.61 -3.50
N SER A 22 -4.53 -6.91 -4.03
CA SER A 22 -4.52 -6.47 -5.42
C SER A 22 -3.27 -5.63 -5.68
N ALA A 23 -2.43 -6.06 -6.62
CA ALA A 23 -1.22 -5.35 -7.01
C ALA A 23 -1.49 -3.88 -7.37
N GLY A 24 -2.64 -3.61 -8.01
CA GLY A 24 -3.06 -2.25 -8.36
C GLY A 24 -3.39 -1.39 -7.13
N THR A 25 -3.93 -1.98 -6.07
CA THR A 25 -4.23 -1.25 -4.82
C THR A 25 -2.94 -0.84 -4.10
N VAL A 26 -1.97 -1.76 -3.97
CA VAL A 26 -0.67 -1.43 -3.34
C VAL A 26 0.15 -0.46 -4.19
N GLU A 27 0.11 -0.56 -5.51
CA GLU A 27 0.75 0.40 -6.41
C GLU A 27 0.12 1.80 -6.28
N GLY A 28 -1.20 1.89 -6.22
CA GLY A 28 -1.93 3.14 -6.00
C GLY A 28 -1.56 3.80 -4.66
N PHE A 29 -1.46 3.03 -3.58
CA PHE A 29 -1.03 3.54 -2.28
C PHE A 29 0.43 4.02 -2.29
N ASN A 30 1.33 3.29 -2.96
CA ASN A 30 2.74 3.69 -3.09
C ASN A 30 2.88 5.00 -3.87
N ASN A 31 2.14 5.15 -4.96
CA ASN A 31 2.11 6.39 -5.74
C ASN A 31 1.58 7.57 -4.93
N LYS A 32 0.54 7.34 -4.12
CA LYS A 32 -0.03 8.36 -3.23
C LYS A 32 0.97 8.79 -2.15
N ALA A 33 1.66 7.86 -1.51
CA ALA A 33 2.68 8.16 -0.51
C ALA A 33 3.84 8.99 -1.10
N LYS A 34 4.34 8.61 -2.29
CA LYS A 34 5.37 9.38 -3.02
C LYS A 34 4.91 10.81 -3.33
N LEU A 35 3.66 10.99 -3.74
CA LEU A 35 3.11 12.31 -4.02
C LEU A 35 2.97 13.15 -2.74
N THR A 36 2.49 12.56 -1.64
CA THR A 36 2.38 13.24 -0.35
C THR A 36 3.73 13.74 0.15
N MET A 37 4.81 12.98 -0.05
CA MET A 37 6.17 13.38 0.31
C MET A 37 6.74 14.48 -0.60
N ARG A 38 6.45 14.43 -1.90
CA ARG A 38 7.04 15.34 -2.91
C ARG A 38 6.29 16.66 -3.06
N LYS A 39 5.00 16.70 -2.76
CA LYS A 39 4.14 17.87 -2.96
C LYS A 39 4.50 19.07 -2.06
N PRO A 40 4.82 18.91 -0.77
CA PRO A 40 5.32 20.03 0.03
C PRO A 40 6.79 20.31 -0.31
N TYR A 41 7.23 21.55 -0.12
CA TYR A 41 8.63 22.00 -0.28
C TYR A 41 9.58 21.44 0.82
N GLY A 42 9.32 20.23 1.31
CA GLY A 42 10.00 19.58 2.43
C GLY A 42 9.18 19.64 3.72
N PHE A 43 8.91 18.47 4.30
CA PHE A 43 8.45 18.39 5.68
C PHE A 43 9.60 18.75 6.61
N ARG A 44 9.32 19.60 7.61
CA ARG A 44 10.33 20.06 8.58
C ARG A 44 10.64 19.00 9.65
N THR A 45 9.72 18.06 9.87
CA THR A 45 9.86 16.99 10.86
C THR A 45 9.27 15.69 10.33
N GLU A 46 9.78 14.55 10.84
CA GLU A 46 9.24 13.23 10.53
C GLU A 46 7.79 13.07 11.00
N GLN A 47 7.46 13.64 12.17
CA GLN A 47 6.11 13.66 12.72
C GLN A 47 5.09 14.32 11.77
N ALA A 48 5.47 15.42 11.11
CA ALA A 48 4.59 16.09 10.15
C ALA A 48 4.35 15.24 8.90
N LEU A 49 5.38 14.49 8.46
CA LEU A 49 5.24 13.55 7.35
C LEU A 49 4.34 12.37 7.73
N GLU A 50 4.54 11.80 8.91
CA GLU A 50 3.73 10.70 9.44
C GLU A 50 2.24 11.08 9.53
N VAL A 51 1.95 12.24 10.14
CA VAL A 51 0.58 12.79 10.21
C VAL A 51 0.00 13.02 8.81
N ALA A 52 0.76 13.61 7.89
CA ALA A 52 0.31 13.81 6.51
C ALA A 52 0.01 12.49 5.78
N LEU A 53 0.83 11.45 6.00
CA LEU A 53 0.59 10.12 5.44
C LEU A 53 -0.66 9.49 6.04
N TYR A 54 -0.90 9.62 7.34
CA TYR A 54 -2.12 9.10 7.99
C TYR A 54 -3.39 9.80 7.47
N HIS A 55 -3.39 11.12 7.30
CA HIS A 55 -4.53 11.80 6.71
C HIS A 55 -4.77 11.37 5.25
N ASN A 56 -3.71 11.28 4.45
CA ASN A 56 -3.84 10.96 3.03
C ASN A 56 -4.16 9.48 2.75
N LEU A 57 -3.64 8.54 3.54
CA LEU A 57 -3.81 7.11 3.33
C LEU A 57 -4.96 6.52 4.16
N ALA A 58 -5.12 6.95 5.41
CA ALA A 58 -6.05 6.37 6.38
C ALA A 58 -7.32 7.20 6.63
N LYS A 59 -7.48 8.36 5.96
CA LYS A 59 -8.70 9.21 6.03
C LYS A 59 -9.09 9.56 7.47
N LEU A 60 -8.10 9.88 8.30
CA LEU A 60 -8.29 10.29 9.69
C LEU A 60 -9.11 11.59 9.73
N PRO A 61 -10.12 11.71 10.62
CA PRO A 61 -10.92 12.92 10.74
C PRO A 61 -10.03 14.11 11.06
N GLU A 62 -10.21 15.19 10.31
CA GLU A 62 -9.52 16.45 10.58
C GLU A 62 -10.10 17.14 11.82
N PRO A 63 -9.29 17.87 12.59
CA PRO A 63 -9.79 18.66 13.71
C PRO A 63 -10.85 19.65 13.22
N ASN A 64 -11.93 19.79 13.99
CA ASN A 64 -12.94 20.82 13.70
C ASN A 64 -12.31 22.20 13.91
N HIS A 65 -12.16 22.99 12.84
CA HIS A 65 -11.62 24.34 12.90
C HIS A 65 -12.77 25.31 13.19
N PRO A 66 -12.87 25.89 14.41
CA PRO A 66 -13.97 26.78 14.77
C PRO A 66 -13.91 28.14 14.04
N HIS A 67 -12.79 28.45 13.39
CA HIS A 67 -12.58 29.68 12.64
C HIS A 67 -12.15 29.34 11.22
N ALA A 68 -13.12 29.32 10.30
CA ALA A 68 -12.84 29.30 8.88
C ALA A 68 -12.69 30.76 8.41
N PHE A 69 -11.48 31.15 8.01
CA PHE A 69 -11.29 32.39 7.25
C PHE A 69 -11.53 32.08 5.78
N TRP A 70 -12.49 32.80 5.20
CA TRP A 70 -12.89 32.75 3.79
C TRP A 70 -12.01 33.68 2.94
#